data_AF-A0A936YY25-F1
#
_entry.id   AF-A0A936YY25-F1
#
_cell.length_a   1.000
_cell.length_b   1.000
_cell.length_c   1.000
_cell.angle_alpha   90.00
_cell.angle_beta   90.00
_cell.angle_gamma   90.00
#
_symmetry.space_group_name_H-M   'P 1'
#
loop_
_entity.id
_entity.type
_entity.pdbx_description
1 polymer ?
#
loop_
_entity_poly.entity_id
_entity_poly.type
_entity_poly.pdbx_seq_one_letter_code
_entity_poly.pdbx_strand_id
1 'polypeptide(L)'
;MVEKSMQSSRMTMPPAGLVPVPSVLYGITAVRMEGSQIAEVMMGMIDPGLQQWDLRPAPTRLVEVVDRLVEGDTVVTLFPTERGTLQMGSQVKVDVLPEGTETLAAAEERPGRRLTDLPRF
;
A
#
# COMPACT_ATOMS: atom_id res chain seq x y z
N MET A 1 18.31 43.12 42.46
CA MET A 1 18.96 42.37 41.38
C MET A 1 18.34 40.99 41.34
N VAL A 2 18.07 40.51 40.14
CA VAL A 2 16.93 39.68 39.75
C VAL A 2 17.14 38.19 40.05
N GLU A 3 16.03 37.50 40.31
CA GLU A 3 15.83 36.05 40.43
C GLU A 3 16.50 35.24 39.30
N LYS A 4 16.96 34.02 39.61
CA LYS A 4 16.90 32.93 38.64
C LYS A 4 16.85 31.55 39.30
N SER A 5 15.62 31.06 39.45
CA SER A 5 15.29 29.65 39.58
C SER A 5 15.88 28.85 38.41
N MET A 6 16.53 27.72 38.70
CA MET A 6 16.88 26.72 37.69
C MET A 6 16.29 25.37 38.08
N GLN A 7 15.04 25.21 37.63
CA GLN A 7 14.41 24.03 37.05
C GLN A 7 15.14 22.68 37.24
N SER A 8 14.55 21.82 38.07
CA SER A 8 14.73 20.37 37.98
C SER A 8 14.28 19.89 36.60
N SER A 9 15.24 19.48 35.77
CA SER A 9 14.96 18.76 34.53
C SER A 9 14.37 17.40 34.85
N ARG A 10 13.03 17.33 34.92
CA ARG A 10 12.30 16.08 34.73
C ARG A 10 12.62 15.58 33.33
N MET A 11 13.47 14.57 33.27
CA MET A 11 13.77 13.80 32.08
C MET A 11 12.50 13.05 31.67
N THR A 12 11.69 13.69 30.83
CA THR A 12 10.53 13.08 30.17
C THR A 12 11.06 11.96 29.27
N MET A 13 10.77 10.71 29.63
CA MET A 13 10.94 9.60 28.69
C MET A 13 10.01 9.83 27.49
N PRO A 14 10.47 9.70 26.23
CA PRO A 14 9.55 9.66 25.11
C PRO A 14 8.65 8.43 25.25
N PRO A 15 7.34 8.52 24.93
CA PRO A 15 6.50 7.34 24.87
C PRO A 15 7.10 6.37 23.86
N ALA A 16 7.07 5.07 24.20
CA ALA A 16 7.55 3.98 23.36
C ALA A 16 7.10 4.22 21.92
N GLY A 17 8.04 4.66 21.08
CA GLY A 17 7.83 4.72 19.65
C GLY A 17 7.52 3.30 19.23
N LEU A 18 6.32 3.10 18.69
CA LEU A 18 6.05 1.98 17.81
C LEU A 18 7.23 1.95 16.84
N VAL A 19 8.13 0.98 17.00
CA VAL A 19 9.11 0.71 15.96
C VAL A 19 8.28 0.58 14.69
N PRO A 20 8.53 1.38 13.64
CA PRO A 20 7.91 1.13 12.36
C PRO A 20 8.32 -0.30 12.02
N VAL A 21 7.38 -1.23 12.04
CA VAL A 21 7.59 -2.53 11.41
C VAL A 21 8.00 -2.17 9.98
N PRO A 22 9.15 -2.62 9.47
CA PRO A 22 9.54 -2.28 8.11
C PRO A 22 8.45 -2.79 7.18
N SER A 23 7.61 -1.88 6.67
CA SER A 23 6.54 -2.24 5.76
C SER A 23 7.16 -2.51 4.41
N VAL A 24 6.91 -3.69 3.86
CA VAL A 24 7.33 -4.00 2.50
C VAL A 24 6.38 -3.27 1.55
N LEU A 25 6.94 -2.68 0.49
CA LEU A 25 6.16 -1.98 -0.52
C LEU A 25 5.92 -2.92 -1.72
N TYR A 26 4.65 -3.17 -2.03
CA TYR A 26 4.24 -3.91 -3.22
C TYR A 26 3.53 -3.01 -4.22
N GLY A 27 3.69 -3.32 -5.50
CA GLY A 27 3.01 -2.65 -6.59
C GLY A 27 2.11 -3.59 -7.36
N ILE A 28 0.85 -3.19 -7.58
CA ILE A 28 -0.09 -3.87 -8.47
C ILE A 28 -0.10 -3.17 -9.83
N THR A 29 0.19 -3.91 -10.90
CA THR A 29 0.27 -3.37 -12.27
C THR A 29 -0.89 -3.77 -13.17
N ALA A 30 -1.61 -4.85 -12.83
CA ALA A 30 -2.73 -5.36 -13.62
C ALA A 30 -3.67 -6.20 -12.73
N VAL A 31 -4.91 -6.39 -13.17
CA VAL A 31 -5.93 -7.17 -12.46
C VAL A 31 -6.58 -8.20 -13.38
N ARG A 32 -6.96 -9.35 -12.83
CA ARG A 32 -7.82 -10.34 -13.49
C ARG A 32 -9.17 -10.36 -12.79
N MET A 33 -10.22 -10.19 -13.58
CA MET A 33 -11.60 -10.17 -13.08
C MET A 33 -12.27 -11.55 -13.23
N GLU A 34 -13.13 -11.88 -12.28
CA GLU A 34 -14.12 -12.96 -12.38
C GLU A 34 -15.50 -12.36 -12.12
N GLY A 35 -16.31 -12.23 -13.18
CA GLY A 35 -17.51 -11.41 -13.13
C GLY A 35 -17.19 -9.94 -12.83
N SER A 36 -17.74 -9.42 -11.74
CA SER A 36 -17.50 -8.04 -11.26
C SER A 36 -16.43 -7.95 -10.17
N GLN A 37 -15.78 -9.07 -9.79
CA GLN A 37 -14.82 -9.14 -8.70
C GLN A 37 -13.39 -9.35 -9.20
N ILE A 38 -12.41 -8.85 -8.44
CA ILE A 38 -10.99 -9.07 -8.72
C ILE A 38 -10.62 -10.44 -8.17
N ALA A 39 -10.20 -11.36 -9.03
CA ALA A 39 -9.78 -12.71 -8.62
C ALA A 39 -8.27 -12.79 -8.35
N GLU A 40 -7.47 -12.12 -9.19
CA GLU A 40 -6.02 -12.08 -9.10
C GLU A 40 -5.49 -10.71 -9.51
N VAL A 41 -4.26 -10.42 -9.08
CA VAL A 41 -3.53 -9.22 -9.44
C VAL A 41 -2.13 -9.57 -9.91
N MET A 42 -1.55 -8.77 -10.82
CA MET A 42 -0.11 -8.80 -11.07
C MET A 42 0.56 -7.95 -10.01
N MET A 43 1.21 -8.59 -9.02
CA MET A 43 1.86 -7.92 -7.90
C MET A 43 3.34 -8.25 -7.84
N GLY A 44 4.17 -7.24 -7.59
CA GLY A 44 5.61 -7.38 -7.35
C GLY A 44 6.06 -6.53 -6.16
N MET A 45 7.27 -6.77 -5.68
CA MET A 45 7.88 -6.04 -4.56
C MET A 45 8.75 -4.90 -5.10
N ILE A 46 8.58 -3.70 -4.56
CA ILE A 46 9.30 -2.49 -4.93
C ILE A 46 10.34 -2.18 -3.86
N ASP A 47 11.57 -1.92 -4.28
CA ASP A 47 12.56 -1.26 -3.43
C ASP A 47 12.20 0.24 -3.34
N PRO A 48 11.79 0.75 -2.15
CA PRO A 48 11.39 2.14 -2.01
C PRO A 48 12.57 3.13 -2.14
N GLY A 49 13.81 2.67 -1.93
CA GLY A 49 15.02 3.47 -2.07
C GLY A 49 15.48 3.60 -3.52
N LEU A 50 15.25 2.57 -4.34
CA LEU A 50 15.73 2.51 -5.72
C LEU A 50 14.62 2.63 -6.78
N GLN A 51 13.34 2.64 -6.36
CA GLN A 51 12.16 2.66 -7.25
C GLN A 51 12.20 1.58 -8.34
N GLN A 52 12.80 0.43 -8.02
CA GLN A 52 12.93 -0.72 -8.91
C GLN A 52 12.22 -1.92 -8.33
N TRP A 53 11.97 -2.92 -9.17
CA TRP A 53 11.44 -4.19 -8.73
C TRP A 53 12.53 -4.98 -8.00
N ASP A 54 12.29 -5.24 -6.72
CA ASP A 54 13.04 -6.25 -5.98
C ASP A 54 12.54 -7.65 -6.36
N LEU A 55 11.20 -7.81 -6.44
CA LEU A 55 10.54 -8.96 -7.07
C LEU A 55 9.65 -8.51 -8.22
N ARG A 56 9.80 -9.15 -9.38
CA ARG A 56 9.03 -8.83 -10.58
C ARG A 56 7.54 -9.18 -10.39
N PRO A 57 6.61 -8.40 -10.99
CA PRO A 57 5.19 -8.69 -10.90
C PRO A 57 4.83 -10.09 -11.42
N ALA A 58 4.07 -10.83 -10.63
CA ALA A 58 3.54 -12.14 -10.97
C ALA A 58 2.06 -12.25 -10.56
N PRO A 59 1.28 -13.16 -11.19
CA PRO A 59 -0.09 -13.42 -10.77
C PRO A 59 -0.13 -13.80 -9.29
N THR A 60 -0.90 -13.07 -8.50
CA THR A 60 -1.07 -13.25 -7.06
C THR A 60 -2.56 -13.27 -6.75
N ARG A 61 -2.99 -14.21 -5.90
CA ARG A 61 -4.39 -14.35 -5.50
C ARG A 61 -4.83 -13.18 -4.63
N LEU A 62 -6.11 -12.83 -4.71
CA LEU A 62 -6.70 -11.77 -3.87
C LEU A 62 -6.40 -11.98 -2.38
N VAL A 63 -6.56 -13.22 -1.89
CA VAL A 63 -6.32 -13.58 -0.48
C VAL A 63 -4.89 -13.26 -0.03
N GLU A 64 -3.89 -13.53 -0.87
CA GLU A 64 -2.49 -13.24 -0.53
C GLU A 64 -2.24 -11.73 -0.44
N VAL A 65 -2.92 -10.91 -1.25
CA VAL A 65 -2.82 -9.44 -1.16
C VAL A 65 -3.45 -8.94 0.15
N VAL A 66 -4.60 -9.51 0.52
CA VAL A 66 -5.28 -9.21 1.79
C VAL A 66 -4.38 -9.57 2.97
N ASP A 67 -3.76 -10.75 2.95
CA ASP A 67 -2.83 -11.18 4.01
C ASP A 67 -1.69 -10.17 4.19
N ARG A 68 -1.08 -9.68 3.11
CA ARG A 68 -0.02 -8.65 3.19
C ARG A 68 -0.53 -7.34 3.79
N LEU A 69 -1.72 -6.89 3.38
CA LEU A 69 -2.32 -5.67 3.95
C LEU A 69 -2.61 -5.81 5.45
N VAL A 70 -3.04 -7.00 5.89
CA VAL A 70 -3.29 -7.32 7.31
C VAL A 70 -1.99 -7.43 8.11
N GLU A 71 -0.93 -7.97 7.50
CA GLU A 71 0.42 -8.02 8.08
C GLU A 71 1.07 -6.63 8.25
N GLY A 72 0.50 -5.60 7.62
CA GLY A 72 0.95 -4.20 7.71
C GLY A 72 1.85 -3.78 6.54
N ASP A 73 1.97 -4.60 5.51
CA ASP A 73 2.65 -4.23 4.28
C ASP A 73 1.86 -3.19 3.49
N THR A 74 2.57 -2.41 2.68
CA THR A 74 1.97 -1.37 1.86
C THR A 74 1.80 -1.87 0.44
N VAL A 75 0.57 -1.85 -0.07
CA VAL A 75 0.29 -2.15 -1.48
C VAL A 75 -0.15 -0.88 -2.18
N VAL A 76 0.43 -0.57 -3.34
CA VAL A 76 0.05 0.58 -4.17
C VAL A 76 -0.32 0.14 -5.58
N THR A 77 -1.16 0.92 -6.23
CA THR A 77 -1.43 0.77 -7.67
C THR A 77 -0.30 1.37 -8.50
N LEU A 78 0.02 0.77 -9.64
CA LEU A 78 1.01 1.27 -10.60
C LEU A 78 0.39 1.34 -11.98
N PHE A 79 0.26 2.56 -12.50
CA PHE A 79 -0.34 2.82 -13.80
C PHE A 79 0.74 3.04 -14.86
N PRO A 80 0.60 2.45 -16.06
CA PRO A 80 1.46 2.78 -17.18
C PRO A 80 1.27 4.25 -17.58
N THR A 81 2.37 4.93 -17.89
CA THR A 81 2.37 6.28 -18.47
C THR A 81 2.55 6.19 -19.98
N GLU A 82 2.25 7.28 -20.68
CA GLU A 82 2.49 7.39 -22.13
C GLU A 82 3.96 7.22 -22.53
N ARG A 83 4.89 7.36 -21.58
CA ARG A 83 6.33 7.18 -21.78
C ARG A 83 6.80 5.75 -21.54
N GLY A 84 5.88 4.81 -21.28
CA GLY A 84 6.19 3.41 -20.99
C GLY A 84 6.76 3.17 -19.59
N THR A 85 6.74 4.18 -18.70
CA THR A 85 7.12 4.03 -17.29
C THR A 85 5.89 3.71 -16.44
N LEU A 86 6.11 3.20 -15.23
CA LEU A 86 5.04 3.02 -14.24
C LEU A 86 5.00 4.22 -13.29
N GLN A 87 3.80 4.71 -12.99
CA GLN A 87 3.56 5.77 -12.01
C GLN A 87 2.79 5.20 -10.82
N MET A 88 3.31 5.47 -9.61
CA MET A 88 2.62 5.15 -8.36
C MET A 88 1.30 5.91 -8.25
N GLY A 89 0.22 5.16 -8.00
CA GLY A 89 -1.11 5.66 -7.70
C GLY A 89 -1.41 5.56 -6.21
N SER A 90 -2.70 5.41 -5.90
CA SER A 90 -3.19 5.29 -4.53
C SER A 90 -2.75 3.98 -3.88
N GLN A 91 -2.60 4.01 -2.55
CA GLN A 91 -2.53 2.79 -1.74
C GLN A 91 -3.79 1.96 -1.92
N VAL A 92 -3.65 0.65 -1.79
CA VAL A 92 -4.74 -0.31 -1.82
C VAL A 92 -5.13 -0.62 -0.39
N LYS A 93 -6.44 -0.81 -0.17
CA LYS A 93 -7.01 -1.22 1.10
C LYS A 93 -7.92 -2.41 0.89
N VAL A 94 -8.05 -3.22 1.95
CA VAL A 94 -9.11 -4.22 2.04
C VAL A 94 -10.44 -3.49 2.18
N ASP A 95 -11.42 -3.92 1.40
CA ASP A 95 -12.81 -3.51 1.50
C ASP A 95 -13.68 -4.76 1.69
N VAL A 96 -14.83 -4.60 2.33
CA VAL A 96 -15.74 -5.72 2.62
C VAL A 96 -17.12 -5.36 2.10
N LEU A 97 -17.59 -6.13 1.13
CA LEU A 97 -18.91 -5.94 0.54
C LEU A 97 -20.02 -6.27 1.56
N PRO A 98 -21.25 -5.73 1.40
CA PRO A 98 -22.35 -5.96 2.34
C PRO A 98 -22.69 -7.44 2.59
N GLU A 99 -22.41 -8.31 1.63
CA GLU A 99 -22.54 -9.77 1.71
C GLU A 99 -21.41 -10.47 2.51
N GLY A 100 -20.43 -9.73 3.01
CA GLY A 100 -19.29 -10.24 3.78
C GLY A 100 -18.12 -10.73 2.93
N THR A 101 -18.13 -10.47 1.61
CA THR A 101 -17.02 -10.85 0.72
C THR A 101 -15.91 -9.80 0.77
N GLU A 102 -14.67 -10.23 1.03
CA GLU A 102 -13.49 -9.37 1.01
C GLU A 102 -13.08 -9.02 -0.43
N THR A 103 -12.73 -7.77 -0.66
CA THR A 103 -12.27 -7.23 -1.94
C THR A 103 -11.19 -6.17 -1.73
N LEU A 104 -10.66 -5.62 -2.82
CA LEU A 104 -9.67 -4.56 -2.79
C LEU A 104 -10.25 -3.26 -3.36
N ALA A 105 -9.96 -2.15 -2.69
CA ALA A 105 -10.29 -0.81 -3.14
C ALA A 105 -9.06 0.11 -3.09
N ALA A 106 -9.05 1.13 -3.95
CA ALA A 106 -8.06 2.20 -3.82
C ALA A 106 -8.43 3.05 -2.60
N ALA A 107 -7.45 3.39 -1.77
CA ALA A 107 -7.62 4.24 -0.59
C ALA A 107 -8.20 5.63 -0.93
N GLU A 108 -7.90 6.10 -2.14
CA GLU A 108 -8.49 7.29 -2.73
C GLU A 108 -8.90 6.95 -4.17
N GLU A 109 -10.20 7.01 -4.43
CA GLU A 109 -10.75 6.79 -5.75
C GLU A 109 -10.77 8.09 -6.56
N ARG A 110 -10.02 8.11 -7.66
CA ARG A 110 -10.13 9.16 -8.69
C ARG A 110 -10.45 8.49 -10.03
N PRO A 111 -11.21 9.14 -10.93
CA PRO A 111 -11.43 8.63 -12.27
C PRO A 111 -10.11 8.31 -12.98
N GLY A 112 -9.97 7.12 -13.54
CA GLY A 112 -8.74 6.65 -14.22
C GLY A 112 -7.61 6.22 -13.28
N ARG A 113 -7.89 6.13 -11.96
CA ARG A 113 -6.95 5.71 -10.92
C ARG A 113 -7.56 4.71 -9.94
N ARG A 114 -8.63 4.01 -10.34
CA ARG A 114 -9.22 2.90 -9.57
C ARG A 114 -8.46 1.60 -9.85
N LEU A 115 -8.61 0.59 -8.98
CA LEU A 115 -8.06 -0.75 -9.27
C LEU A 115 -8.64 -1.32 -10.58
N THR A 116 -9.92 -1.07 -10.86
CA THR A 116 -10.59 -1.52 -12.08
C THR A 116 -10.11 -0.80 -13.36
N ASP A 117 -9.40 0.32 -13.20
CA ASP A 117 -8.81 1.07 -14.32
C ASP A 117 -7.42 0.54 -14.69
N LEU A 118 -6.89 -0.43 -13.93
CA LEU A 118 -5.63 -1.08 -14.26
C LEU A 118 -5.80 -2.00 -15.50
N PRO A 119 -4.70 -2.22 -16.25
CA PRO A 119 -4.67 -3.21 -17.32
C PRO A 119 -5.16 -4.59 -16.87
N ARG A 120 -5.69 -5.36 -17.81
CA ARG A 120 -6.08 -6.76 -17.61
C ARG A 120 -5.02 -7.70 -18.13
N PHE A 121 -4.95 -8.91 -17.56
CA PHE A 121 -4.08 -9.99 -17.99
C PHE A 121 -4.82 -11.33 -18.01
#